data_AF-A0A7V8TVH0-F1
#
_entry.id   AF-A0A7V8TVH0-F1
#
_cell.length_a   1.000
_cell.length_b   1.000
_cell.length_c   1.000
_cell.angle_alpha   90.00
_cell.angle_beta   90.00
_cell.angle_gamma   90.00
#
_symmetry.space_group_name_H-M   'P 1'
#
loop_
_entity.id
_entity.type
_entity.pdbx_description
1 polymer ?
#
loop_
_entity_poly.entity_id
_entity_poly.type
_entity_poly.pdbx_seq_one_letter_code
_entity_poly.pdbx_strand_id
1 'polypeptide(L)'
;MTDWWSERLPCPVAGIRDLAAERQQHLTKPPGSLGRLEALAVRMAALQGDPGPAVDPAAIVVFAGDHGVVAEGVSAFPQAVTVAMIRNFAVGGAAISVLARQNGADLRVVNCGTAQGHDDLDGVIVVDAGPGTANFCEGPAMTGEQLGVCLEAGR
;
A
#
# COMPACT_ATOMS: atom_id res chain seq x y z
N MET A 1 -4.70 25.45 -3.91
CA MET A 1 -5.38 24.14 -4.03
C MET A 1 -5.19 23.47 -2.70
N THR A 2 -6.26 22.96 -2.08
CA THR A 2 -6.15 22.14 -0.87
C THR A 2 -5.48 20.82 -1.26
N ASP A 3 -4.56 20.33 -0.45
CA ASP A 3 -3.88 19.08 -0.76
C ASP A 3 -4.86 17.91 -0.63
N TRP A 4 -4.86 16.96 -1.57
CA TRP A 4 -5.87 15.88 -1.63
C TRP A 4 -5.91 15.03 -0.35
N TRP A 5 -4.76 14.85 0.30
CA TRP A 5 -4.60 14.08 1.54
C TRP A 5 -5.18 14.80 2.76
N SER A 6 -5.49 16.08 2.65
CA SER A 6 -6.17 16.87 3.68
C SER A 6 -7.69 16.90 3.51
N GLU A 7 -8.20 16.39 2.39
CA GLU A 7 -9.64 16.29 2.13
C GLU A 7 -10.28 15.23 3.05
N ARG A 8 -11.52 15.49 3.48
CA ARG A 8 -12.26 14.48 4.26
C ARG A 8 -12.56 13.29 3.37
N LEU A 9 -12.17 12.11 3.85
CA LEU A 9 -12.58 10.86 3.25
C LEU A 9 -14.12 10.76 3.19
N PRO A 10 -14.69 10.19 2.11
CA PRO A 10 -16.12 9.97 2.02
C PRO A 10 -16.60 9.08 3.17
N CYS A 11 -17.74 9.42 3.75
CA CYS A 11 -18.38 8.58 4.76
C CYS A 11 -19.03 7.38 4.07
N PRO A 12 -18.95 6.17 4.63
CA PRO A 12 -19.76 5.03 4.19
C PRO A 12 -21.23 5.41 4.00
N VAL A 13 -21.84 4.93 2.92
CA VAL A 13 -23.26 5.20 2.62
C VAL A 13 -24.14 4.62 3.73
N ALA A 14 -25.02 5.47 4.28
CA ALA A 14 -25.92 5.07 5.34
C ALA A 14 -26.83 3.90 4.92
N GLY A 15 -27.11 2.97 5.83
CA GLY A 15 -28.02 1.83 5.59
C GLY A 15 -27.40 0.64 4.82
N ILE A 16 -26.30 0.81 4.06
CA ILE A 16 -25.65 -0.31 3.36
C ILE A 16 -25.16 -1.39 4.33
N ARG A 17 -24.65 -0.96 5.50
CA ARG A 17 -24.24 -1.88 6.57
C ARG A 17 -25.41 -2.77 7.03
N ASP A 18 -26.59 -2.19 7.20
CA ASP A 18 -27.78 -2.90 7.67
C ASP A 18 -28.32 -3.85 6.59
N LEU A 19 -28.38 -3.38 5.34
CA LEU A 19 -28.73 -4.22 4.18
C LEU A 19 -27.78 -5.41 4.02
N ALA A 20 -26.47 -5.19 4.18
CA ALA A 20 -25.49 -6.26 4.12
C ALA A 20 -25.63 -7.25 5.29
N ALA A 21 -25.94 -6.77 6.50
CA ALA A 21 -26.18 -7.61 7.67
C ALA A 21 -27.45 -8.46 7.51
N GLU A 22 -28.53 -7.87 6.98
CA GLU A 22 -29.77 -8.58 6.65
C GLU A 22 -29.53 -9.64 5.57
N ARG A 23 -28.77 -9.31 4.53
CA ARG A 23 -28.38 -10.28 3.49
C ARG A 23 -27.69 -11.50 4.11
N GLN A 24 -26.77 -11.30 5.06
CA GLN A 24 -26.08 -12.40 5.74
C GLN A 24 -27.03 -13.37 6.47
N GLN A 25 -28.20 -12.90 6.93
CA GLN A 25 -29.22 -13.74 7.57
C GLN A 25 -29.99 -14.63 6.58
N HIS A 26 -30.04 -14.25 5.31
CA HIS A 26 -30.82 -14.93 4.26
C HIS A 26 -29.98 -15.86 3.36
N LEU A 27 -28.65 -15.87 3.52
CA LEU A 27 -27.78 -16.79 2.79
C LEU A 27 -27.99 -18.24 3.25
N THR A 28 -27.71 -19.21 2.37
CA THR A 28 -27.83 -20.66 2.64
C THR A 28 -26.74 -21.14 3.60
N LYS A 29 -26.82 -20.68 4.85
CA LYS A 29 -25.93 -21.01 5.98
C LYS A 29 -26.69 -20.76 7.29
N PRO A 30 -26.39 -21.47 8.39
CA PRO A 30 -26.90 -21.08 9.69
C PRO A 30 -26.44 -19.65 10.05
N PRO A 31 -27.30 -18.80 10.64
CA PRO A 31 -26.92 -17.47 11.08
C PRO A 31 -25.64 -17.46 11.94
N GLY A 32 -24.67 -16.62 11.59
CA GLY A 32 -23.40 -16.47 12.32
C GLY A 32 -22.38 -17.59 12.13
N SER A 33 -22.69 -18.65 11.35
CA SER A 33 -21.81 -19.81 11.18
C SER A 33 -20.45 -19.49 10.53
N LEU A 34 -20.32 -18.38 9.79
CA LEU A 34 -19.04 -17.96 9.21
C LEU A 34 -18.28 -16.94 10.09
N GLY A 35 -18.83 -16.58 11.24
CA GLY A 35 -18.19 -15.73 12.25
C GLY A 35 -17.59 -14.44 11.69
N ARG A 36 -16.27 -14.32 11.74
CA ARG A 36 -15.52 -13.12 11.30
C ARG A 36 -15.70 -12.81 9.81
N LEU A 37 -15.99 -13.81 8.97
CA LEU A 37 -16.18 -13.59 7.54
C LEU A 37 -17.47 -12.81 7.25
N GLU A 38 -18.53 -13.00 8.05
CA GLU A 38 -19.77 -12.23 7.89
C GLU A 38 -19.55 -10.76 8.24
N ALA A 39 -18.84 -10.50 9.35
CA ALA A 39 -18.49 -9.15 9.77
C ALA A 39 -17.56 -8.46 8.75
N LEU A 40 -16.64 -9.20 8.14
CA LEU A 40 -15.77 -8.70 7.09
C LEU A 40 -16.58 -8.30 5.84
N ALA A 41 -17.48 -9.16 5.39
CA ALA A 41 -18.37 -8.85 4.26
C ALA A 41 -19.20 -7.58 4.53
N VAL A 42 -19.83 -7.46 5.71
CA VAL A 42 -20.60 -6.26 6.08
C VAL A 42 -19.72 -4.99 6.10
N ARG A 43 -18.47 -5.10 6.58
CA ARG A 43 -17.54 -3.97 6.57
C ARG A 43 -17.18 -3.55 5.15
N MET A 44 -16.85 -4.50 4.28
CA MET A 44 -16.53 -4.22 2.87
C MET A 44 -17.72 -3.62 2.14
N ALA A 45 -18.92 -4.13 2.40
CA ALA A 45 -20.15 -3.60 1.83
C ALA A 45 -20.33 -2.11 2.15
N ALA A 46 -20.18 -1.75 3.43
CA ALA A 46 -20.30 -0.36 3.86
C ALA A 46 -19.24 0.55 3.21
N LEU A 47 -18.00 0.07 3.05
CA LEU A 47 -16.92 0.83 2.41
C LEU A 47 -17.13 1.00 0.89
N GLN A 48 -17.73 0.01 0.23
CA GLN A 48 -17.98 0.02 -1.21
C GLN A 48 -19.33 0.64 -1.59
N GLY A 49 -20.23 0.84 -0.62
CA GLY A 49 -21.59 1.29 -0.87
C GLY A 49 -22.49 0.24 -1.52
N ASP A 50 -22.10 -1.05 -1.47
CA ASP A 50 -22.79 -2.17 -2.11
C ASP A 50 -23.00 -3.32 -1.10
N PRO A 51 -24.24 -3.80 -0.85
CA PRO A 51 -24.50 -4.93 0.04
C PRO A 51 -23.93 -6.29 -0.45
N GLY A 52 -23.49 -6.39 -1.70
CA GLY A 52 -22.79 -7.53 -2.29
C GLY A 52 -21.33 -7.20 -2.63
N PRO A 53 -20.46 -6.99 -1.63
CA PRO A 53 -19.10 -6.50 -1.86
C PRO A 53 -18.25 -7.51 -2.63
N ALA A 54 -17.31 -6.99 -3.42
CA ALA A 54 -16.30 -7.75 -4.12
C ALA A 54 -14.89 -7.31 -3.71
N VAL A 55 -13.94 -8.23 -3.71
CA VAL A 55 -12.53 -7.93 -3.37
C VAL A 55 -11.67 -7.78 -4.62
N ASP A 56 -12.08 -8.39 -5.73
CA ASP A 56 -11.25 -8.48 -6.94
C ASP A 56 -11.52 -7.36 -7.95
N PRO A 57 -10.47 -6.86 -8.65
CA PRO A 57 -9.06 -7.22 -8.42
C PRO A 57 -8.47 -6.50 -7.19
N ALA A 58 -7.80 -7.26 -6.31
CA ALA A 58 -7.02 -6.68 -5.22
C ALA A 58 -5.70 -6.11 -5.75
N ALA A 59 -5.22 -5.02 -5.15
CA ALA A 59 -3.93 -4.43 -5.48
C ALA A 59 -3.02 -4.37 -4.25
N ILE A 60 -1.73 -4.62 -4.46
CA ILE A 60 -0.65 -4.49 -3.48
C ILE A 60 0.34 -3.48 -4.03
N VAL A 61 0.58 -2.40 -3.30
CA VAL A 61 1.53 -1.36 -3.71
C VAL A 61 2.68 -1.32 -2.71
N VAL A 62 3.90 -1.56 -3.18
CA VAL A 62 5.12 -1.52 -2.36
C VAL A 62 5.85 -0.22 -2.65
N PHE A 63 5.85 0.69 -1.68
CA PHE A 63 6.66 1.90 -1.71
C PHE A 63 8.03 1.62 -1.09
N ALA A 64 9.10 1.85 -1.85
CA ALA A 64 10.47 1.61 -1.43
C ALA A 64 11.27 2.91 -1.43
N GLY A 65 12.12 3.08 -0.43
CA GLY A 65 13.06 4.19 -0.34
C GLY A 65 14.11 3.92 0.72
N ASP A 66 15.27 4.57 0.59
CA ASP A 66 16.36 4.47 1.56
C ASP A 66 16.23 5.53 2.66
N HIS A 67 16.80 5.22 3.82
CA HIS A 67 16.80 6.11 4.97
C HIS A 67 18.22 6.48 5.39
N GLY A 68 18.49 7.78 5.52
CA GLY A 68 19.79 8.32 5.93
C GLY A 68 20.18 7.99 7.37
N VAL A 69 19.21 7.69 8.24
CA VAL A 69 19.48 7.25 9.63
C VAL A 69 20.31 5.95 9.70
N VAL A 70 20.48 5.23 8.59
CA VAL A 70 21.41 4.09 8.52
C VAL A 70 22.83 4.45 8.97
N ALA A 71 23.24 5.72 8.84
CA ALA A 71 24.53 6.23 9.31
C ALA A 71 24.75 6.00 10.81
N GLU A 72 23.67 5.86 11.59
CA GLU A 72 23.69 5.57 13.02
C GLU A 72 23.91 4.08 13.34
N GLY A 73 24.17 3.23 12.34
CA GLY A 73 24.44 1.80 12.54
C GLY A 73 23.20 0.98 12.97
N VAL A 74 22.00 1.49 12.70
CA VAL A 74 20.72 0.88 13.12
C VAL A 74 20.21 -0.23 12.19
N SER A 75 20.80 -0.39 11.00
CA SER A 75 20.37 -1.40 10.03
C SER A 75 21.22 -2.66 10.09
N ALA A 76 20.57 -3.82 9.99
CA ALA A 76 21.23 -5.11 9.83
C ALA A 76 21.79 -5.35 8.41
N PHE A 77 21.37 -4.55 7.43
CA PHE A 77 21.72 -4.71 6.02
C PHE A 77 22.22 -3.39 5.40
N PRO A 78 23.13 -3.44 4.41
CA PRO A 78 23.56 -2.25 3.69
C PRO A 78 22.45 -1.70 2.80
N GLN A 79 22.45 -0.39 2.53
CA GLN A 79 21.45 0.29 1.68
C GLN A 79 21.33 -0.30 0.27
N ALA A 80 22.40 -0.91 -0.26
CA ALA A 80 22.36 -1.58 -1.56
C ALA A 80 21.29 -2.69 -1.65
N VAL A 81 20.86 -3.25 -0.51
CA VAL A 81 19.81 -4.27 -0.46
C VAL A 81 18.46 -3.72 -0.92
N THR A 82 18.18 -2.43 -0.71
CA THR A 82 16.91 -1.81 -1.12
C THR A 82 16.72 -1.91 -2.63
N VAL A 83 17.70 -1.48 -3.43
CA VAL A 83 17.66 -1.58 -4.90
C VAL A 83 17.61 -3.03 -5.37
N ALA A 84 18.38 -3.93 -4.73
CA ALA A 84 18.35 -5.35 -5.04
C ALA A 84 16.95 -5.97 -4.80
N MET A 85 16.27 -5.57 -3.72
CA MET A 85 14.91 -6.03 -3.41
C MET A 85 13.88 -5.45 -4.37
N ILE A 86 14.00 -4.18 -4.76
CA ILE A 86 13.14 -3.56 -5.78
C ILE A 86 13.20 -4.37 -7.08
N ARG A 87 14.42 -4.70 -7.56
CA ARG A 87 14.61 -5.58 -8.72
C ARG A 87 13.97 -6.95 -8.51
N ASN A 88 14.16 -7.55 -7.33
CA ASN A 88 13.58 -8.84 -7.01
C ASN A 88 12.03 -8.83 -6.99
N PHE A 89 11.41 -7.73 -6.55
CA PHE A 89 9.97 -7.54 -6.63
C PHE A 89 9.50 -7.50 -8.08
N ALA A 90 10.19 -6.69 -8.91
CA ALA A 90 9.84 -6.46 -10.32
C ALA A 90 9.94 -7.72 -11.18
N VAL A 91 10.98 -8.54 -11.00
CA VAL A 91 11.14 -9.82 -11.71
C VAL A 91 10.30 -10.96 -11.11
N GLY A 92 9.54 -10.69 -10.04
CA GLY A 92 8.61 -11.63 -9.45
C GLY A 92 9.24 -12.71 -8.55
N GLY A 93 10.49 -12.50 -8.10
CA GLY A 93 11.25 -13.45 -7.29
C GLY A 93 11.07 -13.31 -5.78
N ALA A 94 10.48 -12.21 -5.31
CA ALA A 94 10.21 -12.00 -3.90
C ALA A 94 8.97 -12.77 -3.41
N ALA A 95 8.92 -13.07 -2.11
CA ALA A 95 7.79 -13.76 -1.48
C ALA A 95 6.44 -13.06 -1.75
N ILE A 96 6.40 -11.72 -1.65
CA ILE A 96 5.19 -10.94 -1.94
C ILE A 96 4.75 -11.08 -3.41
N SER A 97 5.70 -11.16 -4.35
CA SER A 97 5.40 -11.35 -5.77
C SER A 97 4.78 -12.72 -6.05
N VAL A 98 5.25 -13.77 -5.36
CA VAL A 98 4.66 -15.10 -5.45
C VAL A 98 3.25 -15.12 -4.86
N LEU A 99 3.05 -14.52 -3.69
CA LEU A 99 1.74 -14.46 -3.02
C LEU A 99 0.73 -13.63 -3.81
N ALA A 100 1.15 -12.50 -4.38
CA ALA A 100 0.29 -11.66 -5.23
C ALA A 100 -0.21 -12.46 -6.43
N ARG A 101 0.69 -13.12 -7.16
CA ARG A 101 0.33 -13.97 -8.31
C ARG A 101 -0.59 -15.13 -7.93
N GLN A 102 -0.33 -15.81 -6.80
CA GLN A 102 -1.18 -16.91 -6.33
C GLN A 102 -2.60 -16.48 -6.00
N ASN A 103 -2.80 -15.23 -5.59
CA ASN A 103 -4.10 -14.68 -5.22
C ASN A 103 -4.70 -13.78 -6.32
N GLY A 104 -4.09 -13.72 -7.51
CA GLY A 104 -4.57 -12.85 -8.59
C GLY A 104 -4.51 -11.34 -8.27
N ALA A 105 -3.70 -10.94 -7.29
CA ALA A 105 -3.55 -9.54 -6.91
C ALA A 105 -2.53 -8.82 -7.81
N ASP A 106 -2.87 -7.58 -8.19
CA ASP A 106 -1.99 -6.69 -8.93
C ASP A 106 -0.86 -6.17 -8.00
N LEU A 107 0.39 -6.50 -8.29
CA LEU A 107 1.54 -6.03 -7.51
C LEU A 107 2.24 -4.89 -8.25
N ARG A 108 2.28 -3.72 -7.62
CA ARG A 108 2.99 -2.53 -8.10
C ARG A 108 4.13 -2.19 -7.17
N VAL A 109 5.28 -1.87 -7.73
CA VAL A 109 6.45 -1.42 -6.97
C VAL A 109 6.71 0.02 -7.32
N VAL A 110 6.81 0.87 -6.31
CA VAL A 110 7.06 2.30 -6.42
C VAL A 110 8.39 2.61 -5.76
N ASN A 111 9.38 3.07 -6.54
CA ASN A 111 10.62 3.61 -5.99
C ASN A 111 10.43 5.10 -5.70
N CYS A 112 10.33 5.43 -4.42
CA CYS A 112 10.19 6.80 -3.92
C CYS A 112 11.54 7.53 -3.80
N GLY A 113 12.67 6.82 -3.76
CA GLY A 113 13.98 7.45 -3.61
C GLY A 113 15.01 6.52 -2.97
N THR A 114 15.96 6.05 -3.77
CA THR A 114 17.04 5.16 -3.34
C THR A 114 18.40 5.85 -3.40
N ALA A 115 19.28 5.56 -2.45
CA ALA A 115 20.59 6.21 -2.32
C ALA A 115 21.51 5.92 -3.52
N GLN A 116 21.33 4.77 -4.17
CA GLN A 116 22.15 4.32 -5.31
C GLN A 116 21.54 4.64 -6.68
N GLY A 117 20.51 5.51 -6.74
CA GLY A 117 19.80 5.83 -7.98
C GLY A 117 18.84 4.72 -8.43
N HIS A 118 18.32 4.86 -9.65
CA HIS A 118 17.23 4.01 -10.19
C HIS A 118 17.49 3.53 -11.63
N ASP A 119 18.73 3.65 -12.12
CA ASP A 119 19.08 3.15 -13.45
C ASP A 119 18.75 1.65 -13.53
N ASP A 120 18.00 1.26 -14.56
CA ASP A 120 17.67 -0.14 -14.88
C ASP A 120 16.66 -0.83 -13.91
N LEU A 121 15.57 -0.16 -13.57
CA LEU A 121 14.42 -0.72 -12.83
C LEU A 121 13.20 -0.95 -13.73
N ASP A 122 13.27 -1.95 -14.61
CA ASP A 122 12.13 -2.36 -15.45
C ASP A 122 10.92 -2.80 -14.60
N GLY A 123 9.72 -2.35 -14.97
CA GLY A 123 8.48 -2.71 -14.27
C GLY A 123 8.27 -2.02 -12.92
N VAL A 124 9.04 -0.98 -12.62
CA VAL A 124 8.94 -0.19 -11.38
C VAL A 124 8.45 1.23 -11.70
N ILE A 125 7.52 1.73 -10.89
CA ILE A 125 7.08 3.13 -10.95
C ILE A 125 8.15 3.98 -10.23
N VAL A 126 8.76 4.92 -10.94
CA VAL A 126 9.80 5.80 -10.36
C VAL A 126 9.19 7.16 -10.07
N VAL A 127 9.24 7.56 -8.79
CA VAL A 127 8.74 8.86 -8.29
C VAL A 127 9.90 9.81 -7.98
N ASP A 128 11.08 9.25 -7.67
CA ASP A 128 12.34 9.95 -7.37
C ASP A 128 12.19 11.25 -6.56
N ALA A 129 11.90 11.11 -5.26
CA ALA A 129 11.92 12.21 -4.31
C ALA A 129 13.35 12.56 -3.85
N GLY A 130 14.40 12.01 -4.48
CA GLY A 130 15.81 12.18 -4.11
C GLY A 130 16.48 10.90 -3.60
N PRO A 131 17.78 10.96 -3.28
CA PRO A 131 18.61 9.78 -2.97
C PRO A 131 18.40 9.27 -1.52
N GLY A 132 17.18 8.85 -1.21
CA GLY A 132 16.75 8.48 0.14
C GLY A 132 16.53 9.69 1.06
N THR A 133 16.05 9.44 2.27
CA THR A 133 15.87 10.49 3.27
C THR A 133 17.21 10.94 3.85
N ALA A 134 17.30 12.19 4.32
CA ALA A 134 18.38 12.62 5.19
C ALA A 134 18.38 11.86 6.52
N ASN A 135 19.50 11.94 7.25
CA ASN A 135 19.60 11.43 8.62
C ASN A 135 18.81 12.34 9.56
N PHE A 136 17.70 11.83 10.10
CA PHE A 136 16.84 12.64 10.94
C PHE A 136 17.44 12.98 12.32
N CYS A 137 18.56 12.34 12.69
CA CYS A 137 19.31 12.69 13.89
C CYS A 137 20.05 14.04 13.75
N GLU A 138 20.28 14.49 12.52
CA GLU A 138 21.02 15.72 12.20
C GLU A 138 20.11 16.85 11.68
N GLY A 139 18.87 16.55 11.32
CA GLY A 139 17.92 17.52 10.77
C GLY A 139 16.63 16.86 10.27
N PRO A 140 15.80 17.58 9.49
CA PRO A 140 14.62 16.98 8.88
C PRO A 140 14.98 15.87 7.88
N ALA A 141 14.19 14.79 7.85
CA ALA A 141 14.40 13.66 6.92
C ALA A 141 14.22 14.04 5.44
N MET A 142 13.40 15.06 5.16
CA MET A 142 13.09 15.52 3.81
C MET A 142 12.58 16.97 3.85
N THR A 143 12.60 17.64 2.70
CA THR A 143 11.97 18.96 2.51
C THR A 143 10.45 18.82 2.34
N GLY A 144 9.72 19.94 2.46
CA GLY A 144 8.29 19.97 2.16
C GLY A 144 7.97 19.65 0.69
N GLU A 145 8.89 19.95 -0.23
CA GLU A 145 8.76 19.60 -1.65
C GLU A 145 8.86 18.09 -1.87
N GLN A 146 9.87 17.45 -1.27
CA GLN A 146 10.03 15.99 -1.32
C GLN A 146 8.83 15.26 -0.69
N LEU A 147 8.30 15.81 0.41
CA LEU A 147 7.06 15.29 1.02
C LEU A 147 5.88 15.38 0.03
N GLY A 148 5.72 16.51 -0.65
CA GLY A 148 4.67 16.70 -1.66
C GLY A 148 4.76 15.69 -2.80
N VAL A 149 5.96 15.45 -3.33
CA VAL A 149 6.21 14.43 -4.37
C VAL A 149 5.80 13.03 -3.89
N CYS A 150 6.22 12.64 -2.68
CA CYS A 150 5.86 11.35 -2.10
C CYS A 150 4.36 11.20 -1.86
N LEU A 151 3.67 12.27 -1.43
CA LEU A 151 2.23 12.24 -1.22
C LEU A 151 1.48 12.09 -2.55
N GLU A 152 1.84 12.83 -3.60
CA GLU A 152 1.17 12.66 -4.90
C GLU A 152 1.39 11.27 -5.52
N ALA A 153 2.52 10.63 -5.25
CA ALA A 153 2.74 9.24 -5.67
C ALA A 153 1.82 8.22 -5.00
N GLY A 154 1.27 8.55 -3.82
CA GLY A 154 0.37 7.68 -3.06
C GLY A 154 -1.12 7.88 -3.35
N ARG A 155 -1.46 8.83 -4.22
CA ARG A 155 -2.85 9.16 -4.59
C ARG A 155 -3.47 8.11 -5.50
#